data_AF-A0A2A2HH89-F1
#
_entry.id   AF-A0A2A2HH89-F1
#
_cell.length_a   1.000
_cell.length_b   1.000
_cell.length_c   1.000
_cell.angle_alpha   90.00
_cell.angle_beta   90.00
_cell.angle_gamma   90.00
#
_symmetry.space_group_name_H-M   'P 1'
#
loop_
_entity.id
_entity.type
_entity.pdbx_description
1 polymer ?
#
loop_
_entity_poly.entity_id
_entity_poly.type
_entity_poly.pdbx_seq_one_letter_code
_entity_poly.pdbx_strand_id
1 'polypeptide(L)' 'MTVTTAHRAKGLEWDIVEINNDFPNNLFDPEMDKAAFRDEVNLLYVSATRAKKTLIINKLLVNILANVVENEKTAQA' A
#
# COMPACT_ATOMS: atom_id res chain seq x y z
N MET A 1 -18.82 11.32 -4.34
CA MET A 1 -17.92 10.23 -3.87
C MET A 1 -17.58 9.37 -5.07
N THR A 2 -16.30 9.06 -5.29
CA THR A 2 -15.84 8.24 -6.43
C THR A 2 -15.25 6.95 -5.90
N VAL A 3 -15.69 5.80 -6.45
CA VAL A 3 -15.11 4.49 -6.16
C VAL A 3 -14.47 3.98 -7.44
N THR A 4 -13.21 3.57 -7.37
CA THR A 4 -12.44 3.11 -8.52
C THR A 4 -11.40 2.09 -8.07
N THR A 5 -10.84 1.34 -9.02
CA THR A 5 -9.72 0.44 -8.76
C THR A 5 -8.40 1.21 -8.81
N ALA A 6 -7.37 0.73 -8.11
CA ALA A 6 -6.01 1.30 -8.15
C ALA A 6 -5.50 1.49 -9.59
N HIS A 7 -5.74 0.50 -10.45
CA HIS A 7 -5.40 0.52 -11.87
C HIS A 7 -6.04 1.70 -12.61
N ARG A 8 -7.35 1.92 -12.42
CA ARG A 8 -8.09 3.02 -13.07
C ARG A 8 -7.79 4.38 -12.45
N ALA A 9 -7.30 4.41 -11.22
CA ALA A 9 -6.90 5.64 -10.54
C ALA A 9 -5.56 6.20 -11.07
N LYS A 10 -4.81 5.45 -11.90
CA LYS A 10 -3.52 5.90 -12.42
C LYS A 10 -3.65 7.23 -13.18
N GLY A 11 -2.89 8.25 -12.76
CA GLY A 11 -2.91 9.58 -13.36
C GLY A 11 -4.08 10.48 -12.91
N LEU A 12 -4.89 10.01 -11.96
CA LEU A 12 -5.94 10.78 -11.31
C LEU A 12 -5.52 11.12 -9.88
N GLU A 13 -6.16 12.13 -9.29
CA GLU A 13 -5.83 12.56 -7.93
C GLU A 13 -7.06 13.15 -7.22
N TRP A 14 -7.10 13.03 -5.89
CA TRP A 14 -8.17 13.55 -5.04
C TRP A 14 -7.60 14.16 -3.75
N ASP A 15 -8.32 15.10 -3.15
CA ASP A 15 -7.91 15.73 -1.88
C ASP A 15 -7.79 14.69 -0.74
N ILE A 16 -8.76 13.78 -0.67
CA ILE A 16 -8.82 12.70 0.32
C ILE A 16 -8.96 11.37 -0.43
N VAL A 17 -8.13 10.39 -0.08
CA VAL A 17 -8.20 9.02 -0.62
C VAL A 17 -8.20 8.04 0.53
N GLU A 18 -9.13 7.08 0.48
CA GLU A 18 -9.16 5.93 1.37
C GLU A 18 -8.80 4.68 0.56
N ILE A 19 -7.79 3.96 1.02
CA ILE A 19 -7.42 2.66 0.46
C ILE A 19 -8.23 1.58 1.17
N ASN A 20 -8.89 0.71 0.40
CA ASN A 20 -9.69 -0.38 0.95
C ASN A 20 -8.83 -1.61 1.33
N ASN A 21 -9.40 -2.55 2.09
CA ASN A 21 -8.72 -3.76 2.56
C ASN A 21 -8.81 -4.93 1.53
N ASP A 22 -8.74 -4.62 0.24
CA ASP A 22 -8.87 -5.57 -0.87
C ASP A 22 -7.55 -5.94 -1.56
N PHE A 23 -6.42 -5.45 -1.03
CA PHE A 23 -5.08 -5.86 -1.47
C PHE A 23 -4.72 -7.25 -0.92
N PRO A 24 -3.85 -8.01 -1.61
CA PRO A 24 -3.41 -9.31 -1.12
C PRO A 24 -2.67 -9.21 0.21
N ASN A 25 -3.10 -10.01 1.19
CA ASN A 25 -2.46 -10.05 2.52
C ASN A 25 -1.14 -10.83 2.54
N ASN A 26 -0.81 -11.54 1.46
CA ASN A 26 0.40 -12.35 1.29
C ASN A 26 1.56 -11.56 0.67
N LEU A 27 1.52 -10.23 0.70
CA LEU A 27 2.55 -9.36 0.11
C LEU A 27 3.98 -9.66 0.64
N PHE A 28 4.11 -10.27 1.82
CA PHE A 28 5.39 -10.62 2.44
C PHE A 28 5.64 -12.12 2.52
N ASP A 29 4.87 -12.91 1.78
CA ASP A 29 5.09 -14.35 1.72
C ASP A 29 6.46 -14.62 1.04
N PRO A 30 7.39 -15.33 1.70
CA PRO A 30 8.69 -15.67 1.12
C PRO A 30 8.58 -16.51 -0.16
N GLU A 31 7.46 -17.22 -0.36
CA GLU A 31 7.19 -18.02 -1.55
C GLU A 31 6.56 -17.20 -2.70
N MET A 32 6.23 -15.92 -2.46
CA MET A 32 5.65 -15.06 -3.49
C MET A 32 6.68 -14.80 -4.61
N ASP A 33 6.21 -14.92 -5.86
CA ASP A 33 7.00 -14.54 -7.01
C ASP A 33 7.39 -13.05 -6.96
N LYS A 34 8.65 -12.75 -7.29
CA LYS A 34 9.19 -11.38 -7.19
C LYS A 34 8.51 -10.39 -8.13
N ALA A 35 8.04 -10.84 -9.30
CA ALA A 35 7.32 -9.96 -10.23
C ALA A 35 5.93 -9.65 -9.68
N ALA A 36 5.22 -10.67 -9.17
CA ALA A 36 3.92 -10.48 -8.51
C ALA A 36 4.03 -9.54 -7.30
N PHE A 37 5.04 -9.73 -6.45
CA PHE A 37 5.33 -8.81 -5.34
C PHE A 37 5.49 -7.37 -5.81
N ARG A 38 6.32 -7.16 -6.84
CA ARG A 38 6.59 -5.82 -7.39
C ARG A 38 5.33 -5.18 -7.94
N ASP A 39 4.49 -5.94 -8.63
CA ASP A 39 3.25 -5.44 -9.21
C ASP A 39 2.27 -4.98 -8.12
N GLU A 40 2.12 -5.74 -7.05
CA GLU A 40 1.27 -5.37 -5.92
C GLU A 40 1.80 -4.14 -5.17
N VAL A 41 3.12 -4.06 -4.93
CA VAL A 41 3.75 -2.87 -4.34
C VAL A 41 3.55 -1.64 -5.23
N ASN A 42 3.66 -1.78 -6.55
CA ASN A 42 3.40 -0.68 -7.48
C ASN A 42 1.94 -0.21 -7.41
N LEU A 43 0.99 -1.11 -7.23
CA LEU A 43 -0.43 -0.74 -7.09
C LEU A 43 -0.72 -0.03 -5.77
N LEU A 44 -0.12 -0.48 -4.67
CA LEU A 44 -0.16 0.21 -3.38
C LEU A 44 0.42 1.63 -3.51
N TYR A 45 1.58 1.76 -4.15
CA TYR A 45 2.22 3.04 -4.42
C TYR A 45 1.31 3.96 -5.26
N VAL A 46 0.73 3.43 -6.34
CA VAL A 46 -0.22 4.15 -7.20
C VAL A 46 -1.39 4.66 -6.37
N SER A 47 -1.95 3.83 -5.48
CA SER A 47 -3.10 4.17 -4.64
C SER A 47 -2.76 5.25 -3.61
N ALA A 48 -1.64 5.10 -2.92
CA ALA A 48 -1.18 6.05 -1.91
C ALA A 48 -0.89 7.43 -2.51
N THR A 49 -0.31 7.46 -3.71
CA THR A 49 0.05 8.70 -4.42
C THR A 49 -1.12 9.34 -5.19
N ARG A 50 -2.37 8.92 -4.95
CA ARG A 50 -3.56 9.64 -5.45
C ARG A 50 -4.04 10.72 -4.48
N ALA A 51 -3.66 10.63 -3.21
CA ALA A 51 -4.03 11.60 -2.19
C ALA A 51 -3.21 12.89 -2.33
N LYS A 52 -3.87 14.04 -2.38
CA LYS A 52 -3.21 15.36 -2.34
C LYS A 52 -3.00 15.89 -0.93
N LYS A 53 -3.97 15.66 -0.03
CA LYS A 53 -3.97 16.22 1.32
C LYS A 53 -4.03 15.15 2.40
N THR A 54 -4.92 14.17 2.25
CA THR A 54 -5.13 13.15 3.29
C THR A 54 -5.23 11.77 2.67
N LEU A 55 -4.41 10.85 3.17
CA LEU A 55 -4.45 9.44 2.84
C LEU A 55 -4.95 8.66 4.07
N ILE A 56 -6.06 7.95 3.92
CA ILE A 56 -6.57 7.00 4.90
C ILE A 56 -6.08 5.61 4.46
N ILE A 57 -5.19 5.05 5.27
CA ILE A 57 -4.48 3.80 4.95
C ILE A 57 -5.26 2.57 5.42
N ASN A 58 -5.10 1.45 4.68
CA ASN A 58 -5.71 0.17 5.00
C ASN A 58 -4.87 -0.62 6.02
N LYS A 59 -5.40 -1.76 6.51
CA LYS A 59 -4.74 -2.62 7.48
C LYS A 59 -3.38 -3.14 7.00
N LEU A 60 -3.27 -3.44 5.70
CA LEU A 60 -2.02 -3.90 5.09
C LEU A 60 -0.92 -2.84 5.27
N LEU A 61 -1.18 -1.59 4.91
CA LEU A 61 -0.20 -0.50 5.09
C LEU A 61 0.15 -0.25 6.56
N VAL A 62 -0.81 -0.37 7.47
CA VAL A 62 -0.53 -0.29 8.92
C VAL A 62 0.44 -1.39 9.35
N ASN A 63 0.22 -2.63 8.91
CA ASN A 63 1.10 -3.75 9.22
C ASN A 63 2.50 -3.54 8.62
N ILE A 64 2.60 -3.00 7.40
CA ILE A 64 3.89 -2.69 6.76
C ILE A 64 4.68 -1.70 7.62
N LEU A 65 4.05 -0.60 8.03
CA LEU A 65 4.70 0.42 8.84
C LEU A 65 5.14 -0.13 10.20
N ALA A 66 4.32 -0.97 10.84
CA ALA A 66 4.68 -1.62 12.10
C ALA A 66 5.93 -2.52 11.94
N ASN A 67 5.98 -3.36 10.91
CA ASN A 67 7.13 -4.23 10.64
C ASN A 67 8.40 -3.43 10.36
N VAL A 68 8.32 -2.29 9.64
CA VAL A 68 9.47 -1.42 9.41
C VAL A 68 10.01 -0.89 10.74
N VAL A 69 9.14 -0.39 11.62
CA VAL A 69 9.52 0.12 12.94
C VAL A 69 10.16 -0.96 13.82
N GLU A 70 9.68 -2.20 13.77
CA GLU A 70 10.27 -3.33 14.50
C GLU A 70 11.65 -3.72 13.99
N ASN A 71 11.82 -3.74 12.66
CA ASN A 71 13.11 -4.04 12.03
C ASN A 71 14.15 -2.96 12.31
N GLU A 72 13.76 -1.68 12.32
CA GLU A 72 14.64 -0.56 12.68
C GLU A 72 15.14 -0.66 14.13
N LYS A 73 14.28 -1.09 15.06
CA LYS A 73 14.68 -1.32 16.47
C LYS A 73 15.68 -2.46 16.58
N THR A 74 15.49 -3.54 15.83
CA THR A 74 16.36 -4.72 15.87
C THR A 74 17.72 -4.44 15.23
N ALA A 75 17.77 -3.59 14.19
CA ALA A 75 19.01 -3.18 13.54
C ALA A 75 19.87 -2.20 14.37
N GLN A 76 19.31 -1.59 15.42
CA GLN A 76 19.99 -0.66 16.32
C GLN A 76 20.44 -1.31 17.65
N ALA A 77 20.11 -2.58 17.86
CA ALA A 77 20.47 -3.38 19.03
C ALA A 77 21.67 -4.30 18.74
#